data_AF-A0A541BVI9-F1
#
_entry.id   AF-A0A541BVI9-F1
#
_cell.length_a   1.000
_cell.length_b   1.000
_cell.length_c   1.000
_cell.angle_alpha   90.00
_cell.angle_beta   90.00
_cell.angle_gamma   90.00
#
_symmetry.space_group_name_H-M   'P 1'
#
loop_
_entity.id
_entity.type
_entity.pdbx_description
1 polymer ?
#
loop_
_entity_poly.entity_id
_entity_poly.type
_entity_poly.pdbx_seq_one_letter_code
_entity_poly.pdbx_strand_id
1 'polypeptide(L)'
;MRGTEEARARGTAAGLIWGAAFLALVGLAGAARGQDQVALAVPRPVTGALPGLPAVLGPADAALYRRIFAAQEHGRFAAADADLARLSDRLLVGHVIADRLLGPHTRARVDELAAWLEAYGDHPDAPRIHRLLVMRAPRGTALPAAPEVSELPAAETPPEEIEAAPRAFTRNLALERSVRQHLRADRVARALAEIRSAIDTDPTHAASLRAEVARALFLRNEDQSALAGEARRDAEGAAREQAVEAARGLRCL
;
A
#
# COMPACT_ATOMS: atom_id res chain seq x y z
N MET A 1 6.32 52.62 -80.87
CA MET A 1 5.92 53.98 -80.44
C MET A 1 6.97 54.54 -79.48
N ARG A 2 6.93 55.85 -79.19
CA ARG A 2 7.99 56.64 -78.53
C ARG A 2 8.23 56.24 -77.06
N GLY A 3 9.42 56.54 -76.54
CA GLY A 3 9.67 56.69 -75.09
C GLY A 3 11.10 56.36 -74.68
N THR A 4 11.95 57.39 -74.53
CA THR A 4 13.31 57.30 -73.96
C THR A 4 13.44 58.33 -72.84
N GLU A 5 14.15 57.97 -71.76
CA GLU A 5 14.70 58.87 -70.72
C GLU A 5 13.62 59.57 -69.83
N GLU A 6 13.87 60.09 -68.61
CA GLU A 6 15.07 60.14 -67.76
C GLU A 6 14.71 60.30 -66.24
N ALA A 7 15.76 60.23 -65.44
CA ALA A 7 16.01 60.42 -64.00
C ALA A 7 15.31 61.49 -63.10
N ARG A 8 15.38 61.20 -61.77
CA ARG A 8 15.75 62.07 -60.60
C ARG A 8 14.89 63.28 -60.08
N ALA A 9 14.47 63.12 -58.80
CA ALA A 9 14.89 63.88 -57.59
C ALA A 9 14.16 65.17 -57.05
N ARG A 10 14.28 65.35 -55.71
CA ARG A 10 14.01 66.56 -54.84
C ARG A 10 12.52 66.95 -54.63
N GLY A 11 12.07 67.62 -53.55
CA GLY A 11 12.69 68.00 -52.26
C GLY A 11 11.86 69.05 -51.45
N THR A 12 11.84 68.94 -50.10
CA THR A 12 11.68 69.98 -49.03
C THR A 12 10.59 71.08 -48.99
N ALA A 13 10.00 71.28 -47.80
CA ALA A 13 9.29 72.48 -47.31
C ALA A 13 9.50 72.67 -45.78
N ALA A 14 9.03 73.76 -45.15
CA ALA A 14 9.39 74.11 -43.75
C ALA A 14 8.39 75.03 -42.97
N GLY A 15 8.55 75.10 -41.63
CA GLY A 15 7.87 76.01 -40.66
C GLY A 15 7.04 75.24 -39.59
N LEU A 16 7.22 75.27 -38.25
CA LEU A 16 7.55 76.29 -37.21
C LEU A 16 6.42 77.34 -37.00
N ILE A 17 5.80 77.50 -35.80
CA ILE A 17 6.30 78.29 -34.64
C ILE A 17 5.44 78.12 -33.33
N TRP A 18 6.11 78.04 -32.15
CA TRP A 18 5.74 78.45 -30.75
C TRP A 18 4.52 77.90 -29.95
N GLY A 19 4.79 77.12 -28.88
CA GLY A 19 5.09 77.64 -27.52
C GLY A 19 3.96 78.01 -26.51
N ALA A 20 3.76 77.19 -25.47
CA ALA A 20 3.32 77.59 -24.11
C ALA A 20 3.59 76.47 -23.08
N ALA A 21 3.85 76.82 -21.80
CA ALA A 21 4.16 75.86 -20.73
C ALA A 21 3.05 75.78 -19.67
N PHE A 22 2.86 74.60 -19.05
CA PHE A 22 2.15 74.49 -17.77
C PHE A 22 2.73 73.34 -16.92
N LEU A 23 2.93 73.61 -15.62
CA LEU A 23 3.63 72.76 -14.66
C LEU A 23 2.71 72.48 -13.45
N ALA A 24 2.25 71.25 -13.28
CA ALA A 24 1.59 70.70 -12.09
C ALA A 24 1.23 69.21 -12.33
N LEU A 25 1.13 68.31 -11.35
CA LEU A 25 1.71 68.21 -10.01
C LEU A 25 1.57 66.72 -9.59
N VAL A 26 2.54 66.21 -8.82
CA VAL A 26 2.60 64.93 -8.08
C VAL A 26 1.29 64.09 -8.02
N GLY A 27 1.32 62.92 -8.67
CA GLY A 27 0.39 61.82 -8.44
C GLY A 27 1.11 60.63 -7.79
N LEU A 28 0.78 60.33 -6.53
CA LEU A 28 1.52 59.40 -5.67
C LEU A 28 1.46 57.95 -6.20
N ALA A 29 2.61 57.34 -6.49
CA ALA A 29 2.69 55.91 -6.77
C ALA A 29 2.35 55.12 -5.49
N GLY A 30 1.12 54.62 -5.42
CA GLY A 30 0.65 53.80 -4.31
C GLY A 30 1.38 52.46 -4.28
N ALA A 31 2.45 52.37 -3.48
CA ALA A 31 3.06 51.10 -3.14
C ALA A 31 1.99 50.17 -2.55
N ALA A 32 1.72 49.06 -3.23
CA ALA A 32 0.82 48.04 -2.73
C ALA A 32 1.35 47.55 -1.38
N ARG A 33 0.60 47.84 -0.31
CA ARG A 33 0.98 47.42 1.04
C ARG A 33 1.03 45.90 1.08
N GLY A 34 2.22 45.35 1.31
CA GLY A 34 2.34 43.96 1.74
C GLY A 34 1.49 43.79 2.99
N GLN A 35 0.51 42.88 2.93
CA GLN A 35 -0.27 42.55 4.10
C GLN A 35 0.57 41.67 5.00
N ASP A 36 1.12 42.24 6.08
CA ASP A 36 1.65 41.47 7.20
C ASP A 36 0.52 40.63 7.80
N GLN A 37 0.35 39.41 7.29
CA GLN A 37 -0.45 38.39 7.92
C GLN A 37 0.31 37.87 9.14
N VAL A 38 0.23 38.62 10.23
CA VAL A 38 0.70 38.18 11.55
C VAL A 38 -0.19 37.03 12.00
N ALA A 39 0.16 35.81 11.58
CA ALA A 39 -0.50 34.61 12.03
C ALA A 39 -0.32 34.48 13.55
N LEU A 40 -1.41 34.65 14.29
CA LEU A 40 -1.48 34.38 15.72
C LEU A 40 -1.22 32.90 15.97
N ALA A 41 0.04 32.55 16.18
CA ALA A 41 0.45 31.23 16.63
C ALA A 41 -0.01 31.03 18.08
N VAL A 42 -1.26 30.58 18.25
CA VAL A 42 -1.79 30.15 19.54
C VAL A 42 -0.89 29.00 20.04
N PRO A 43 -0.17 29.16 21.18
CA PRO A 43 0.69 28.11 21.67
C PRO A 43 -0.17 26.94 22.15
N ARG A 44 -0.30 25.90 21.33
CA ARG A 44 -0.93 24.64 21.74
C ARG A 44 -0.07 24.01 22.84
N PRO A 45 -0.61 23.71 24.04
CA PRO A 45 0.14 23.03 25.08
C PRO A 45 0.58 21.65 24.57
N VAL A 46 1.89 21.38 24.63
CA VAL A 46 2.49 20.17 24.03
C VAL A 46 2.21 18.96 24.92
N THR A 47 1.08 18.30 24.69
CA THR A 47 0.64 17.09 25.40
C THR A 47 1.08 15.80 24.69
N GLY A 48 2.40 15.54 24.66
CA GLY A 48 2.98 14.20 24.43
C GLY A 48 2.69 13.48 23.09
N ALA A 49 1.92 14.08 22.19
CA ALA A 49 1.60 13.57 20.87
C ALA A 49 2.49 14.25 19.80
N LEU A 50 2.72 13.53 18.69
CA LEU A 50 3.29 14.15 17.49
C LEU A 50 2.40 15.32 17.05
N PRO A 51 2.97 16.49 16.70
CA PRO A 51 2.19 17.68 16.38
C PRO A 51 1.25 17.40 15.19
N GLY A 52 -0.05 17.41 15.46
CA GLY A 52 -1.11 17.16 14.48
C GLY A 52 -1.99 15.93 14.77
N LEU A 53 -1.59 15.01 15.66
CA LEU A 53 -2.41 13.84 16.02
C LEU A 53 -3.22 14.07 17.30
N PRO A 54 -4.46 13.53 17.40
CA PRO A 54 -5.22 13.54 18.64
C PRO A 54 -4.56 12.62 19.69
N ALA A 55 -4.35 13.14 20.90
CA ALA A 55 -3.89 12.34 22.04
C ALA A 55 -5.08 11.55 22.60
N VAL A 56 -5.21 10.28 22.20
CA VAL A 56 -6.29 9.37 22.66
C VAL A 56 -6.21 9.09 24.17
N LEU A 57 -5.00 9.13 24.75
CA LEU A 57 -4.75 8.87 26.15
C LEU A 57 -3.82 9.95 26.74
N GLY A 58 -4.06 10.33 28.00
CA GLY A 58 -3.22 11.29 28.71
C GLY A 58 -1.76 10.82 28.83
N PRO A 59 -0.76 11.73 28.73
CA PRO A 59 0.65 11.34 28.68
C PRO A 59 1.14 10.64 29.95
N ALA A 60 0.52 10.93 31.11
CA ALA A 60 0.82 10.28 32.39
C ALA A 60 0.33 8.81 32.41
N ASP A 61 -0.93 8.56 32.04
CA ASP A 61 -1.47 7.20 31.97
C ASP A 61 -0.79 6.38 30.87
N ALA A 62 -0.49 6.99 29.71
CA ALA A 62 0.31 6.34 28.67
C ALA A 62 1.71 5.92 29.18
N ALA A 63 2.32 6.70 30.07
CA ALA A 63 3.58 6.33 30.73
C ALA A 63 3.41 5.27 31.83
N LEU A 64 2.24 5.18 32.48
CA LEU A 64 1.89 4.12 33.42
C LEU A 64 1.69 2.79 32.67
N TYR A 65 0.84 2.73 31.66
CA TYR A 65 0.62 1.51 30.87
C TYR A 65 1.90 0.92 30.27
N ARG A 66 2.80 1.76 29.73
CA ARG A 66 4.12 1.29 29.25
C ARG A 66 4.95 0.60 30.33
N ARG A 67 4.89 1.07 31.60
CA ARG A 67 5.59 0.40 32.71
C ARG A 67 4.88 -0.87 33.16
N ILE A 68 3.54 -0.89 33.14
CA ILE A 68 2.71 -2.03 33.49
C ILE A 68 3.03 -3.22 32.57
N PHE A 69 2.93 -3.05 31.25
CA PHE A 69 3.27 -4.10 30.28
C PHE A 69 4.74 -4.55 30.39
N ALA A 70 5.70 -3.61 30.48
CA ALA A 70 7.11 -3.95 30.65
C ALA A 70 7.42 -4.65 32.00
N ALA A 71 6.60 -4.45 33.03
CA ALA A 71 6.69 -5.19 34.28
C ALA A 71 6.10 -6.61 34.14
N GLN A 72 4.98 -6.77 33.44
CA GLN A 72 4.35 -8.08 33.16
C GLN A 72 5.22 -8.98 32.29
N GLU A 73 5.85 -8.43 31.25
CA GLU A 73 6.82 -9.13 30.38
C GLU A 73 7.98 -9.74 31.18
N HIS A 74 8.34 -9.12 32.31
CA HIS A 74 9.40 -9.59 33.21
C HIS A 74 8.85 -10.32 34.46
N GLY A 75 7.57 -10.68 34.49
CA GLY A 75 6.91 -11.34 35.63
C GLY A 75 6.81 -10.51 36.91
N ARG A 76 7.07 -9.21 36.87
CA ARG A 76 7.10 -8.29 38.03
C ARG A 76 5.70 -7.78 38.40
N PHE A 77 4.77 -8.71 38.63
CA PHE A 77 3.35 -8.42 38.82
C PHE A 77 3.06 -7.42 39.95
N ALA A 78 3.75 -7.50 41.09
CA ALA A 78 3.54 -6.55 42.19
C ALA A 78 3.86 -5.09 41.80
N ALA A 79 4.83 -4.86 40.90
CA ALA A 79 5.13 -3.54 40.38
C ALA A 79 4.08 -3.09 39.34
N ALA A 80 3.62 -4.02 38.50
CA ALA A 80 2.53 -3.77 37.55
C ALA A 80 1.23 -3.38 38.28
N ASP A 81 0.85 -4.13 39.33
CA ASP A 81 -0.35 -3.90 40.13
C ASP A 81 -0.28 -2.57 40.90
N ALA A 82 0.92 -2.16 41.38
CA ALA A 82 1.14 -0.87 42.02
C ALA A 82 1.02 0.32 41.04
N ASP A 83 1.47 0.17 39.79
CA ASP A 83 1.27 1.20 38.75
C ASP A 83 -0.17 1.19 38.21
N LEU A 84 -0.82 0.02 38.11
CA LEU A 84 -2.24 -0.12 37.73
C LEU A 84 -3.15 0.66 38.70
N ALA A 85 -2.84 0.63 40.01
CA ALA A 85 -3.56 1.38 41.03
C ALA A 85 -3.45 2.91 40.91
N ARG A 86 -2.51 3.42 40.11
CA ARG A 86 -2.24 4.85 39.90
C ARG A 86 -2.84 5.42 38.61
N LEU A 87 -3.43 4.56 37.77
CA LEU A 87 -4.09 4.98 36.54
C LEU A 87 -5.33 5.83 36.83
N SER A 88 -5.44 6.95 36.12
CA SER A 88 -6.67 7.76 36.11
C SER A 88 -7.65 7.24 35.06
N ASP A 89 -7.16 7.02 33.84
CA ASP A 89 -7.91 6.38 32.75
C ASP A 89 -7.73 4.85 32.74
N ARG A 90 -8.86 4.13 32.74
CA ARG A 90 -8.93 2.65 32.79
C ARG A 90 -9.25 1.97 31.45
N LEU A 91 -9.29 2.70 30.33
CA LEU A 91 -9.66 2.16 29.01
C LEU A 91 -8.87 0.91 28.59
N LEU A 92 -7.58 0.80 28.94
CA LEU A 92 -6.73 -0.34 28.52
C LEU A 92 -6.61 -1.46 29.58
N VAL A 93 -7.36 -1.40 30.68
CA VAL A 93 -7.28 -2.40 31.76
C VAL A 93 -7.67 -3.81 31.27
N GLY A 94 -8.66 -3.92 30.37
CA GLY A 94 -9.04 -5.21 29.76
C GLY A 94 -7.87 -5.90 29.07
N HIS A 95 -7.10 -5.16 28.27
CA HIS A 95 -5.88 -5.62 27.60
C HIS A 95 -4.74 -5.96 28.57
N VAL A 96 -4.56 -5.17 29.63
CA VAL A 96 -3.55 -5.47 30.68
C VAL A 96 -3.84 -6.82 31.35
N ILE A 97 -5.11 -7.12 31.64
CA ILE A 97 -5.48 -8.41 32.23
C ILE A 97 -5.37 -9.52 31.17
N ALA A 98 -5.73 -9.28 29.91
CA ALA A 98 -5.58 -10.24 28.83
C ALA A 98 -4.12 -10.69 28.65
N ASP A 99 -3.18 -9.74 28.60
CA ASP A 99 -1.74 -10.01 28.57
C ASP A 99 -1.30 -10.85 29.78
N ARG A 100 -1.77 -10.51 30.99
CA ARG A 100 -1.47 -11.29 32.20
C ARG A 100 -1.95 -12.74 32.11
N LEU A 101 -3.15 -12.98 31.57
CA LEU A 101 -3.76 -14.31 31.48
C LEU A 101 -3.15 -15.17 30.37
N LEU A 102 -2.70 -14.53 29.28
CA LEU A 102 -2.11 -15.18 28.10
C LEU A 102 -0.58 -15.32 28.17
N GLY A 103 0.08 -14.55 29.06
CA GLY A 103 1.53 -14.48 29.19
C GLY A 103 2.19 -15.72 29.82
N PRO A 104 3.51 -15.90 29.64
CA PRO A 104 4.23 -17.11 30.06
C PRO A 104 4.41 -17.21 31.58
N HIS A 105 4.34 -16.10 32.30
CA HIS A 105 4.60 -16.02 33.74
C HIS A 105 3.37 -16.31 34.62
N THR A 106 2.18 -16.44 34.04
CA THR A 106 0.94 -16.72 34.78
C THR A 106 0.32 -18.05 34.33
N ARG A 107 -0.19 -18.85 35.27
CA ARG A 107 -1.12 -19.95 34.96
C ARG A 107 -2.54 -19.52 35.30
N ALA A 108 -3.19 -18.85 34.35
CA ALA A 108 -4.60 -18.45 34.46
C ALA A 108 -5.52 -19.62 34.84
N ARG A 109 -6.34 -19.44 35.87
CA ARG A 109 -7.36 -20.40 36.32
C ARG A 109 -8.57 -20.35 35.38
N VAL A 110 -9.33 -21.45 35.36
CA VAL A 110 -10.57 -21.56 34.56
C VAL A 110 -11.54 -20.43 34.92
N ASP A 111 -11.72 -20.17 36.21
CA ASP A 111 -12.60 -19.11 36.73
C ASP A 111 -12.14 -17.70 36.33
N GLU A 112 -10.82 -17.45 36.32
CA GLU A 112 -10.24 -16.16 35.91
C GLU A 112 -10.45 -15.88 34.41
N LEU A 113 -10.31 -16.92 33.58
CA LEU A 113 -10.57 -16.84 32.14
C LEU A 113 -12.06 -16.63 31.85
N ALA A 114 -12.95 -17.31 32.59
CA ALA A 114 -14.40 -17.14 32.45
C ALA A 114 -14.85 -15.73 32.89
N ALA A 115 -14.40 -15.24 34.04
CA ALA A 115 -14.72 -13.90 34.54
C ALA A 115 -14.18 -12.79 33.63
N TRP A 116 -13.00 -12.98 33.01
CA TRP A 116 -12.50 -12.04 32.02
C TRP A 116 -13.37 -12.02 30.76
N LEU A 117 -13.84 -13.17 30.27
CA LEU A 117 -14.72 -13.25 29.09
C LEU A 117 -16.11 -12.66 29.36
N GLU A 118 -16.61 -12.73 30.59
CA GLU A 118 -17.85 -12.06 31.00
C GLU A 118 -17.70 -10.53 30.99
N ALA A 119 -16.54 -10.01 31.40
CA ALA A 119 -16.27 -8.57 31.47
C ALA A 119 -15.77 -7.94 30.15
N TYR A 120 -15.11 -8.71 29.29
CA TYR A 120 -14.37 -8.23 28.10
C TYR A 120 -14.56 -9.14 26.88
N GLY A 121 -15.72 -9.80 26.75
CA GLY A 121 -16.01 -10.74 25.65
C GLY A 121 -16.01 -10.12 24.24
N ASP A 122 -16.05 -8.79 24.14
CA ASP A 122 -15.98 -7.98 22.92
C ASP A 122 -14.54 -7.64 22.48
N HIS A 123 -13.54 -7.90 23.34
CA HIS A 123 -12.16 -7.53 23.06
C HIS A 123 -11.50 -8.44 22.00
N PRO A 124 -10.52 -7.94 21.22
CA PRO A 124 -9.85 -8.73 20.17
C PRO A 124 -9.10 -9.96 20.71
N ASP A 125 -8.72 -9.96 22.00
CA ASP A 125 -8.09 -11.10 22.67
C ASP A 125 -9.08 -12.19 23.12
N ALA A 126 -10.39 -11.91 23.13
CA ALA A 126 -11.41 -12.82 23.64
C ALA A 126 -11.43 -14.19 22.92
N PRO A 127 -11.32 -14.30 21.58
CA PRO A 127 -11.23 -15.59 20.92
C PRO A 127 -10.02 -16.43 21.36
N ARG A 128 -8.91 -15.79 21.75
CA ARG A 128 -7.70 -16.48 22.24
C ARG A 128 -7.88 -16.94 23.69
N ILE A 129 -8.52 -16.13 24.53
CA ILE A 129 -8.83 -16.45 25.93
C ILE A 129 -9.91 -17.54 26.02
N HIS A 130 -10.94 -17.49 25.16
CA HIS A 130 -11.96 -18.54 25.04
C HIS A 130 -11.35 -19.90 24.64
N ARG A 131 -10.47 -19.92 23.62
CA ARG A 131 -9.71 -21.13 23.26
C ARG A 131 -8.88 -21.67 24.44
N LEU A 132 -8.22 -20.81 25.21
CA LEU A 132 -7.46 -21.22 26.40
C LEU A 132 -8.36 -21.80 27.50
N LEU A 133 -9.55 -21.22 27.70
CA LEU A 133 -10.57 -21.73 28.62
C LEU A 133 -11.06 -23.12 28.19
N VAL A 134 -11.46 -23.29 26.93
CA VAL A 134 -11.91 -24.58 26.37
C VAL A 134 -10.86 -25.68 26.53
N MET A 135 -9.57 -25.36 26.32
CA MET A 135 -8.47 -26.33 26.48
C MET A 135 -8.19 -26.72 27.95
N ARG A 136 -8.56 -25.88 28.92
CA ARG A 136 -8.28 -26.11 30.36
C ARG A 136 -9.49 -26.60 31.15
N ALA A 137 -10.70 -26.30 30.70
CA ALA A 137 -11.92 -26.68 31.40
C ALA A 137 -12.09 -28.22 31.42
N PRO A 138 -12.47 -28.83 32.55
CA PRO A 138 -12.81 -30.24 32.58
C PRO A 138 -14.08 -30.51 31.77
N ARG A 139 -14.17 -31.72 31.19
CA ARG A 139 -15.31 -32.15 30.36
C ARG A 139 -16.61 -32.03 31.15
N GLY A 140 -17.58 -31.31 30.60
CA GLY A 140 -18.90 -31.08 31.22
C GLY A 140 -19.05 -29.74 31.94
N THR A 141 -18.00 -28.91 32.03
CA THR A 141 -18.13 -27.52 32.51
C THR A 141 -18.99 -26.70 31.54
N ALA A 142 -19.95 -25.94 32.06
CA ALA A 142 -20.67 -24.95 31.28
C ALA A 142 -19.71 -23.81 30.89
N LEU A 143 -19.49 -23.63 29.59
CA LEU A 143 -18.58 -22.62 29.06
C LEU A 143 -19.38 -21.38 28.61
N PRO A 144 -18.82 -20.16 28.75
CA PRO A 144 -19.40 -18.97 28.14
C PRO A 144 -19.46 -19.13 26.61
N ALA A 145 -20.40 -18.40 25.99
CA ALA A 145 -20.55 -18.38 24.54
C ALA A 145 -19.22 -18.02 23.86
N ALA A 146 -18.99 -18.57 22.67
CA ALA A 146 -17.82 -18.21 21.88
C ALA A 146 -17.94 -16.73 21.48
N PRO A 147 -16.90 -15.90 21.70
CA PRO A 147 -16.94 -14.48 21.35
C PRO A 147 -17.03 -14.33 19.83
N GLU A 148 -17.90 -13.42 19.39
CA GLU A 148 -18.08 -13.11 17.99
C GLU A 148 -16.81 -12.46 17.44
N VAL A 149 -16.19 -13.08 16.43
CA VAL A 149 -15.10 -12.45 15.69
C VAL A 149 -15.74 -11.40 14.79
N SER A 150 -15.74 -10.14 15.25
CA SER A 150 -16.11 -8.98 14.44
C SER A 150 -15.03 -8.76 13.38
N GLU A 151 -15.07 -9.59 12.33
CA GLU A 151 -14.36 -9.32 11.09
C GLU A 151 -14.91 -8.00 10.56
N LEU A 152 -14.05 -6.98 10.46
CA LEU A 152 -14.42 -5.74 9.80
C LEU A 152 -14.94 -6.10 8.40
N PRO A 153 -16.11 -5.60 7.97
CA PRO A 153 -16.56 -5.82 6.60
C PRO A 153 -15.44 -5.37 5.66
N ALA A 154 -15.18 -6.16 4.62
CA ALA A 154 -14.20 -5.80 3.60
C ALA A 154 -14.46 -4.36 3.19
N ALA A 155 -13.43 -3.50 3.31
CA ALA A 155 -13.60 -2.07 3.13
C ALA A 155 -14.28 -1.83 1.77
N GLU A 156 -15.32 -1.00 1.75
CA GLU A 156 -15.97 -0.57 0.51
C GLU A 156 -15.00 0.35 -0.26
N THR A 157 -14.00 -0.26 -0.89
CA THR A 157 -13.06 0.40 -1.80
C THR A 157 -13.88 1.01 -2.93
N PRO A 158 -13.75 2.32 -3.20
CA PRO A 158 -14.46 2.95 -4.31
C PRO A 158 -14.14 2.21 -5.62
N PRO A 159 -15.12 2.01 -6.53
CA PRO A 159 -14.96 1.14 -7.70
C PRO A 159 -13.90 1.58 -8.73
N GLU A 160 -13.27 2.75 -8.55
CA GLU A 160 -12.11 3.19 -9.33
C GLU A 160 -10.80 2.53 -8.87
N GLU A 161 -10.67 2.20 -7.58
CA GLU A 161 -9.67 1.24 -7.10
C GLU A 161 -10.24 -0.16 -7.25
N ILE A 162 -10.25 -0.65 -8.50
CA ILE A 162 -10.50 -2.07 -8.78
C ILE A 162 -9.42 -2.87 -8.05
N GLU A 163 -9.76 -3.42 -6.88
CA GLU A 163 -9.04 -4.56 -6.31
C GLU A 163 -8.89 -5.57 -7.44
N ALA A 164 -7.64 -5.84 -7.86
CA ALA A 164 -7.37 -6.73 -8.98
C ALA A 164 -7.98 -8.10 -8.63
N ALA A 165 -9.13 -8.41 -9.25
CA ALA A 165 -10.11 -9.36 -8.76
C ALA A 165 -9.43 -10.62 -8.21
N PRO A 166 -9.78 -11.08 -6.99
CA PRO A 166 -9.02 -12.08 -6.25
C PRO A 166 -8.70 -13.25 -7.16
N ARG A 167 -7.41 -13.36 -7.53
CA ARG A 167 -6.98 -14.04 -8.77
C ARG A 167 -7.48 -15.48 -8.81
N ALA A 168 -8.63 -15.66 -9.45
CA ALA A 168 -9.46 -16.86 -9.34
C ALA A 168 -8.95 -17.95 -10.29
N PHE A 169 -7.73 -18.42 -10.02
CA PHE A 169 -7.12 -19.53 -10.74
C PHE A 169 -6.67 -20.64 -9.80
N THR A 170 -6.87 -21.88 -10.23
CA THR A 170 -6.37 -23.06 -9.53
C THR A 170 -4.85 -23.09 -9.64
N ARG A 171 -4.16 -22.96 -8.50
CA ARG A 171 -2.69 -22.92 -8.46
C ARG A 171 -2.09 -24.31 -8.60
N ASN A 172 -1.16 -24.46 -9.53
CA ASN A 172 -0.32 -25.65 -9.67
C ASN A 172 1.02 -25.41 -8.98
N LEU A 173 1.06 -25.70 -7.67
CA LEU A 173 2.24 -25.48 -6.84
C LEU A 173 3.47 -26.28 -7.29
N ALA A 174 3.31 -27.35 -8.08
CA ALA A 174 4.43 -28.13 -8.61
C ALA A 174 5.11 -27.41 -9.78
N LEU A 175 4.31 -26.97 -10.76
CA LEU A 175 4.77 -26.15 -11.88
C LEU A 175 5.40 -24.84 -11.40
N GLU A 176 4.74 -24.14 -10.46
CA GLU A 176 5.25 -22.89 -9.89
C GLU A 176 6.63 -23.06 -9.24
N ARG A 177 6.86 -24.17 -8.50
CA ARG A 177 8.18 -24.48 -7.92
C ARG A 177 9.25 -24.73 -9.00
N SER A 178 8.89 -25.46 -10.07
CA SER A 178 9.81 -25.77 -11.17
C SER A 178 10.20 -24.52 -11.97
N VAL A 179 9.23 -23.68 -12.30
CA VAL A 179 9.44 -22.36 -12.93
C VAL A 179 10.39 -21.49 -12.09
N ARG A 180 10.15 -21.37 -10.78
CA ARG A 180 11.06 -20.62 -9.89
C ARG A 180 12.44 -21.27 -9.76
N GLN A 181 12.57 -22.59 -9.84
CA GLN A 181 13.87 -23.27 -9.90
C GLN A 181 14.61 -22.96 -11.21
N HIS A 182 13.91 -22.96 -12.34
CA HIS A 182 14.47 -22.58 -13.64
C HIS A 182 14.91 -21.11 -13.69
N LEU A 183 14.14 -20.19 -13.09
CA LEU A 183 14.54 -18.78 -12.98
C LEU A 183 15.79 -18.57 -12.11
N ARG A 184 15.95 -19.33 -11.02
CA ARG A 184 17.19 -19.32 -10.21
C ARG A 184 18.39 -19.92 -10.93
N ALA A 185 18.18 -20.92 -11.77
CA ALA A 185 19.22 -21.58 -12.57
C ALA A 185 19.49 -20.90 -13.91
N ASP A 186 18.88 -19.74 -14.16
CA ASP A 186 18.94 -18.95 -15.39
C ASP A 186 18.49 -19.67 -16.69
N ARG A 187 17.51 -20.57 -16.56
CA ARG A 187 16.99 -21.39 -17.66
C ARG A 187 15.63 -20.88 -18.14
N VAL A 188 15.55 -19.59 -18.45
CA VAL A 188 14.31 -18.91 -18.87
C VAL A 188 13.57 -19.66 -20.00
N ALA A 189 14.29 -20.10 -21.03
CA ALA A 189 13.70 -20.85 -22.14
C ALA A 189 13.12 -22.22 -21.71
N ARG A 190 13.64 -22.85 -20.64
CA ARG A 190 13.07 -24.09 -20.07
C ARG A 190 11.81 -23.80 -19.27
N ALA A 191 11.80 -22.74 -18.45
CA ALA A 191 10.60 -22.31 -17.73
C ALA A 191 9.43 -22.02 -18.69
N LEU A 192 9.67 -21.28 -19.77
CA LEU A 192 8.64 -20.96 -20.77
C LEU A 192 8.16 -22.18 -21.56
N ALA A 193 9.05 -23.14 -21.85
CA ALA A 193 8.68 -24.40 -22.48
C ALA A 193 7.83 -25.27 -21.55
N GLU A 194 8.19 -25.35 -20.26
CA GLU A 194 7.46 -26.11 -19.24
C GLU A 194 6.04 -25.57 -19.05
N ILE A 195 5.89 -24.24 -18.89
CA ILE A 195 4.57 -23.57 -18.82
C ILE A 195 3.74 -23.81 -20.09
N ARG A 196 4.38 -23.94 -21.26
CA ARG A 196 3.70 -24.22 -22.54
C ARG A 196 3.26 -25.69 -22.66
N SER A 197 4.00 -26.62 -22.04
CA SER A 197 3.69 -28.06 -22.03
C SER A 197 2.75 -28.49 -20.91
N ALA A 198 2.41 -27.61 -19.98
CA ALA A 198 1.56 -27.93 -18.83
C ALA A 198 0.07 -28.03 -19.23
N ILE A 199 -0.39 -29.26 -19.48
CA ILE A 199 -1.76 -29.55 -19.95
C ILE A 199 -2.80 -29.28 -18.85
N ASP A 200 -2.55 -29.77 -17.62
CA ASP A 200 -3.51 -29.70 -16.50
C ASP A 200 -3.47 -28.37 -15.72
N THR A 201 -3.08 -27.27 -16.36
CA THR A 201 -2.88 -25.97 -15.70
C THR A 201 -3.85 -24.92 -16.22
N ASP A 202 -4.52 -24.23 -15.30
CA ASP A 202 -5.42 -23.13 -15.64
C ASP A 202 -4.71 -22.07 -16.53
N PRO A 203 -5.32 -21.64 -17.66
CA PRO A 203 -4.71 -20.66 -18.56
C PRO A 203 -4.32 -19.33 -17.89
N THR A 204 -5.11 -18.87 -16.91
CA THR A 204 -4.84 -17.64 -16.15
C THR A 204 -3.65 -17.83 -15.21
N HIS A 205 -3.54 -18.99 -14.57
CA HIS A 205 -2.34 -19.34 -13.79
C HIS A 205 -1.10 -19.42 -14.68
N ALA A 206 -1.19 -20.07 -15.85
CA ALA A 206 -0.10 -20.13 -16.82
C ALA A 206 0.32 -18.72 -17.30
N ALA A 207 -0.64 -17.81 -17.53
CA ALA A 207 -0.35 -16.41 -17.83
C ALA A 207 0.36 -15.69 -16.65
N SER A 208 -0.06 -15.95 -15.40
CA SER A 208 0.61 -15.38 -14.21
C SER A 208 2.07 -15.85 -14.06
N LEU A 209 2.37 -17.10 -14.41
CA LEU A 209 3.74 -17.63 -14.41
C LEU A 209 4.59 -17.00 -15.52
N ARG A 210 4.02 -16.76 -16.72
CA ARG A 210 4.70 -16.00 -17.79
C ARG A 210 5.01 -14.57 -17.34
N ALA A 211 4.10 -13.91 -16.62
CA ALA A 211 4.34 -12.58 -16.05
C ALA A 211 5.45 -12.59 -14.99
N GLU A 212 5.57 -13.63 -14.15
CA GLU A 212 6.70 -13.78 -13.23
C GLU A 212 8.04 -13.93 -13.98
N VAL A 213 8.08 -14.72 -15.05
CA VAL A 213 9.25 -14.87 -15.93
C VAL A 213 9.62 -13.55 -16.61
N ALA A 214 8.64 -12.83 -17.16
CA ALA A 214 8.86 -11.52 -17.78
C ALA A 214 9.40 -10.48 -16.78
N ARG A 215 8.88 -10.46 -15.54
CA ARG A 215 9.42 -9.62 -14.46
C ARG A 215 10.87 -9.98 -14.11
N ALA A 216 11.21 -11.28 -14.09
CA ALA A 216 12.56 -11.73 -13.79
C ALA A 216 13.58 -11.30 -14.86
N LEU A 217 13.19 -11.30 -16.14
CA LEU A 217 13.98 -10.77 -17.27
C LEU A 217 14.14 -9.25 -17.20
N PHE A 218 13.04 -8.54 -16.93
CA PHE A 218 13.02 -7.08 -16.82
C PHE A 218 13.98 -6.58 -15.72
N LEU A 219 13.96 -7.21 -14.54
CA LEU A 219 14.87 -6.89 -13.43
C LEU A 219 16.35 -7.15 -13.72
N ARG A 220 16.67 -7.85 -14.83
CA ARG A 220 18.04 -8.12 -15.31
C ARG A 220 18.41 -7.28 -16.53
N ASN A 221 17.49 -6.45 -17.04
CA ASN A 221 17.67 -5.67 -18.26
C ASN A 221 17.92 -6.55 -19.51
N GLU A 222 17.29 -7.73 -19.55
CA GLU A 222 17.35 -8.72 -20.66
C GLU A 222 16.07 -8.73 -21.53
N ASP A 223 15.14 -7.82 -21.23
CA ASP A 223 13.81 -7.69 -21.83
C ASP A 223 13.81 -7.63 -23.37
N GLN A 224 14.69 -6.81 -23.97
CA GLN A 224 14.77 -6.65 -25.42
C GLN A 224 15.19 -7.95 -26.14
N SER A 225 16.09 -8.72 -25.52
CA SER A 225 16.59 -9.98 -26.09
C SER A 225 15.56 -11.11 -25.94
N ALA A 226 14.77 -11.11 -24.87
CA ALA A 226 13.66 -12.03 -24.70
C ALA A 226 12.54 -11.76 -25.72
N LEU A 227 12.10 -10.51 -25.87
CA LEU A 227 11.04 -10.12 -26.82
C LEU A 227 11.44 -10.41 -28.27
N ALA A 228 12.67 -10.07 -28.68
CA ALA A 228 13.18 -10.39 -30.01
C ALA A 228 13.28 -11.92 -30.25
N GLY A 229 13.64 -12.68 -29.21
CA GLY A 229 13.74 -14.13 -29.26
C GLY A 229 12.38 -14.85 -29.37
N GLU A 230 11.34 -14.35 -28.70
CA GLU A 230 9.97 -14.89 -28.84
C GLU A 230 9.36 -14.54 -30.21
N ALA A 231 9.42 -13.27 -30.63
CA ALA A 231 8.93 -12.85 -31.95
C ALA A 231 9.55 -13.66 -33.10
N ARG A 232 10.86 -13.96 -33.01
CA ARG A 232 11.53 -14.84 -33.97
C ARG A 232 11.02 -16.29 -33.93
N ARG A 233 10.79 -16.86 -32.74
CA ARG A 233 10.27 -18.23 -32.60
C ARG A 233 8.84 -18.38 -33.09
N ASP A 234 8.01 -17.37 -32.89
CA ASP A 234 6.63 -17.37 -33.38
C ASP A 234 6.61 -17.21 -34.91
N ALA A 235 7.51 -16.40 -35.50
CA ALA A 235 7.73 -16.34 -36.94
C ALA A 235 8.27 -17.68 -37.52
N GLU A 236 9.23 -18.33 -36.86
CA GLU A 236 9.73 -19.66 -37.23
C GLU A 236 8.64 -20.75 -37.07
N GLY A 237 7.72 -20.60 -36.11
CA GLY A 237 6.54 -21.45 -35.92
C GLY A 237 5.53 -21.28 -37.06
N ALA A 238 5.13 -20.05 -37.35
CA ALA A 238 4.23 -19.73 -38.46
C ALA A 238 4.79 -20.19 -39.82
N ALA A 239 6.10 -20.03 -40.05
CA ALA A 239 6.76 -20.53 -41.25
C ALA A 239 6.73 -22.07 -41.37
N ARG A 240 6.85 -22.79 -40.24
CA ARG A 240 6.71 -24.26 -40.22
C ARG A 240 5.26 -24.69 -40.48
N GLU A 241 4.28 -23.99 -39.92
CA GLU A 241 2.86 -24.26 -40.14
C GLU A 241 2.46 -24.02 -41.61
N GLN A 242 2.90 -22.91 -42.20
CA GLN A 242 2.76 -22.62 -43.62
C GLN A 242 3.44 -23.67 -44.52
N ALA A 243 4.63 -24.15 -44.13
CA ALA A 243 5.33 -25.21 -44.87
C ALA A 243 4.60 -26.57 -44.79
N VAL A 244 4.01 -26.90 -43.63
CA VAL A 244 3.18 -28.11 -43.46
C VAL A 244 1.90 -28.01 -44.30
N GLU A 245 1.26 -26.83 -44.34
CA GLU A 245 0.04 -26.63 -45.11
C GLU A 245 0.30 -26.63 -46.63
N ALA A 246 1.39 -26.01 -47.09
CA ALA A 246 1.85 -26.12 -48.48
C ALA A 246 2.16 -27.58 -48.88
N ALA A 247 2.80 -28.36 -48.00
CA ALA A 247 3.08 -29.78 -48.22
C ALA A 247 1.82 -30.67 -48.21
N ARG A 248 0.72 -30.22 -47.60
CA ARG A 248 -0.60 -30.87 -47.69
C ARG A 248 -1.28 -30.55 -49.01
N GLY A 249 -1.28 -29.28 -49.44
CA GLY A 249 -1.86 -28.86 -50.73
C GLY A 249 -1.23 -29.59 -51.93
N LEU A 250 0.08 -29.83 -51.89
CA LEU A 250 0.84 -30.60 -52.91
C LEU A 250 0.53 -32.11 -52.94
N ARG A 251 -0.29 -32.64 -52.02
CA ARG A 251 -0.74 -34.06 -52.01
C ARG A 251 -2.18 -34.25 -52.48
N CYS A 252 -2.85 -33.18 -52.91
CA CYS A 252 -4.24 -33.20 -53.38
C CYS A 252 -4.37 -32.89 -54.90
N LEU A 253 -3.27 -33.02 -55.65
CA LEU A 253 -3.18 -32.94 -57.10
C LEU A 253 -2.55 -34.24 -57.64
#